data_AF-A0A9X4SPP9-F1
#
_entry.id   AF-A0A9X4SPP9-F1
#
_cell.length_a   1.000
_cell.length_b   1.000
_cell.length_c   1.000
_cell.angle_alpha   90.00
_cell.angle_beta   90.00
_cell.angle_gamma   90.00
#
_symmetry.space_group_name_H-M   'P 1'
#
loop_
_entity.id
_entity.type
_entity.pdbx_description
1 polymer ?
#
loop_
_entity_poly.entity_id
_entity_poly.type
_entity_poly.pdbx_seq_one_letter_code
_entity_poly.pdbx_strand_id
1 'polypeptide(L)' 'MNLNNEQKEVFFNFLKTVIIDTASTILGAIDGTTFIKDADGEYILKYNNEDIQGCLQDYFLAKAEEDGYK' A
#
# COMPACT_ATOMS: atom_id res chain seq x y z
N MET A 1 -23.61 5.01 -17.75
CA MET A 1 -23.16 3.62 -18.02
C MET A 1 -23.79 2.72 -16.97
N ASN A 2 -24.49 1.66 -17.37
CA ASN A 2 -24.99 0.67 -16.42
C ASN A 2 -24.13 -0.58 -16.57
N LEU A 3 -23.29 -0.86 -15.58
CA LEU A 3 -22.43 -2.03 -15.58
C LEU A 3 -23.25 -3.26 -15.19
N ASN A 4 -23.04 -4.37 -15.89
CA ASN A 4 -23.57 -5.67 -15.44
C ASN A 4 -22.79 -6.15 -14.19
N ASN A 5 -23.25 -7.22 -13.55
CA ASN A 5 -22.65 -7.68 -12.30
C ASN A 5 -21.17 -8.09 -12.46
N GLU A 6 -20.83 -8.78 -13.55
CA GLU A 6 -19.46 -9.17 -13.86
C GLU A 6 -18.53 -7.95 -14.05
N GLN A 7 -18.99 -6.94 -14.79
CA GLN A 7 -18.26 -5.68 -14.98
C GLN A 7 -18.08 -4.92 -13.67
N LYS A 8 -19.07 -4.96 -12.76
CA LYS A 8 -18.94 -4.37 -11.42
C LYS A 8 -17.91 -5.11 -10.59
N GLU A 9 -17.92 -6.44 -10.61
CA GLU A 9 -16.92 -7.24 -9.89
C GLU A 9 -15.50 -6.95 -10.38
N VAL A 10 -15.29 -6.90 -11.70
CA VAL A 10 -13.99 -6.51 -12.28
C VAL A 10 -13.60 -5.10 -11.84
N PHE A 11 -14.52 -4.15 -11.87
CA PHE A 11 -14.27 -2.77 -11.43
C PHE A 11 -13.90 -2.69 -9.94
N PHE A 12 -14.60 -3.42 -9.06
CA PHE A 12 -14.27 -3.44 -7.64
C PHE A 12 -12.93 -4.12 -7.36
N ASN A 13 -12.60 -5.18 -8.09
CA ASN A 13 -11.28 -5.81 -7.97
C ASN A 13 -10.16 -4.86 -8.42
N PHE A 14 -10.36 -4.15 -9.52
CA PHE A 14 -9.43 -3.09 -9.93
C PHE A 14 -9.24 -2.02 -8.86
N LEU A 15 -10.33 -1.53 -8.25
CA LEU A 15 -10.23 -0.56 -7.16
C LEU A 15 -9.46 -1.10 -5.95
N LYS A 16 -9.67 -2.37 -5.57
CA LYS A 16 -8.89 -3.01 -4.50
C LYS A 16 -7.41 -3.02 -4.83
N THR A 17 -7.03 -3.40 -6.05
CA THR A 17 -5.62 -3.37 -6.51
C THR A 17 -5.03 -1.97 -6.37
N VAL A 18 -5.71 -0.94 -6.89
CA VAL A 18 -5.24 0.45 -6.80
C VAL A 18 -5.06 0.90 -5.35
N ILE A 19 -5.98 0.53 -4.45
CA ILE A 19 -5.88 0.87 -3.03
C ILE A 19 -4.66 0.19 -2.40
N ILE A 20 -4.46 -1.11 -2.67
CA ILE A 20 -3.34 -1.88 -2.12
C ILE A 20 -2.01 -1.32 -2.64
N ASP A 21 -1.88 -1.03 -3.93
CA ASP A 21 -0.69 -0.41 -4.53
C ASP A 21 -0.38 0.96 -3.93
N THR A 22 -1.42 1.78 -3.73
CA THR A 22 -1.24 3.12 -3.16
C THR A 22 -0.80 3.04 -1.70
N ALA A 23 -1.44 2.17 -0.91
CA ALA A 23 -1.09 1.97 0.49
C ALA A 23 0.34 1.40 0.64
N SER A 24 0.69 0.38 -0.16
CA SER A 24 2.03 -0.22 -0.13
C SER A 24 3.12 0.78 -0.53
N THR A 25 2.85 1.68 -1.49
CA THR A 25 3.75 2.78 -1.87
C THR A 25 3.99 3.74 -0.72
N ILE A 26 2.93 4.14 0.00
CA ILE A 26 3.05 5.04 1.18
C ILE A 26 3.85 4.36 2.28
N LEU A 27 3.59 3.08 2.57
CA LEU A 27 4.33 2.33 3.58
C LEU A 27 5.80 2.15 3.19
N GLY A 28 6.09 1.89 1.92
CA GLY A 28 7.46 1.84 1.42
C GLY A 28 8.19 3.17 1.55
N ALA A 29 7.47 4.30 1.43
CA ALA A 29 8.07 5.61 1.67
C ALA A 29 8.43 5.82 3.15
N ILE A 30 7.60 5.32 4.07
CA ILE A 30 7.88 5.34 5.51
C ILE A 30 9.03 4.40 5.86
N ASP A 31 9.09 3.22 5.24
CA ASP A 31 10.19 2.26 5.43
C ASP A 31 11.52 2.74 4.81
N GLY A 32 11.50 3.78 3.97
CA GLY A 32 12.67 4.26 3.23
C GLY A 32 13.03 3.40 2.01
N THR A 33 12.13 2.53 1.56
CA THR A 33 12.31 1.66 0.37
C THR A 33 11.74 2.29 -0.91
N THR A 34 10.85 3.27 -0.78
CA THR A 34 10.19 3.97 -1.89
C THR A 34 10.44 5.47 -1.83
N PHE A 35 10.88 6.06 -2.94
CA PHE A 35 11.15 7.50 -3.03
C PHE A 35 10.01 8.23 -3.73
N ILE A 36 9.36 9.15 -3.01
CA ILE A 36 8.31 10.00 -3.58
C ILE A 36 8.98 11.17 -4.29
N LYS A 37 8.61 11.37 -5.56
CA LYS A 37 9.13 12.48 -6.35
C LYS A 37 8.81 13.81 -5.67
N ASP A 38 9.80 14.70 -5.62
CA ASP A 38 9.69 16.04 -5.03
C ASP A 38 9.41 16.03 -3.50
N ALA A 39 9.63 14.90 -2.83
CA ALA A 39 9.67 14.81 -1.37
C ALA A 39 11.12 14.73 -0.90
N ASP A 40 11.67 15.85 -0.45
CA ASP A 40 13.02 15.91 0.13
C ASP A 40 12.98 15.50 1.61
N GLY A 41 13.90 14.61 2.01
CA GLY A 41 14.09 14.16 3.39
C GLY A 41 13.77 12.70 3.64
N GLU A 42 13.79 12.29 4.91
CA GLU A 42 13.48 10.94 5.37
C GLU A 42 12.21 10.95 6.21
N TYR A 43 11.32 9.98 5.98
CA TYR A 43 10.17 9.73 6.86
C TYR A 43 10.62 8.90 8.05
N ILE A 44 10.22 9.30 9.26
CA ILE A 44 10.52 8.57 10.50
C ILE A 44 9.26 8.40 11.34
N LEU A 45 8.87 7.15 11.55
CA LEU A 45 7.78 6.70 12.39
C LEU A 45 8.35 6.15 13.69
N LYS A 46 8.03 6.81 14.80
CA LYS A 46 8.51 6.45 16.13
C LYS A 46 7.37 6.11 17.07
N TYR A 47 7.62 5.15 17.95
CA TYR A 47 6.81 4.90 19.15
C TYR A 47 7.74 4.87 20.36
N ASN A 48 7.47 5.69 21.38
CA ASN A 48 8.33 5.80 22.57
C ASN A 48 9.83 6.03 22.25
N ASN A 49 10.12 6.87 21.24
CA ASN A 49 11.47 7.14 20.69
C ASN A 49 12.17 5.97 19.98
N GLU A 50 11.51 4.83 19.83
CA GLU A 50 12.01 3.72 19.01
C GLU A 50 11.45 3.83 17.59
N ASP A 51 12.30 3.59 16.59
CA ASP A 51 11.87 3.51 15.20
C ASP A 51 11.09 2.21 15.00
N ILE A 52 9.87 2.31 14.46
CA ILE A 52 8.97 1.17 14.25
C ILE A 52 8.69 0.90 12.76
N GLN A 53 9.54 1.43 11.90
CA GLN A 53 9.49 1.27 10.44
C GLN A 53 10.63 0.38 9.93
N GLY A 54 10.55 -0.03 8.67
CA GLY A 54 11.56 -0.82 7.95
C GLY A 54 11.01 -2.12 7.34
N CYS A 55 9.79 -2.52 7.71
CA CYS A 55 9.11 -3.71 7.19
C CYS A 55 7.59 -3.53 7.04
N LEU A 56 7.07 -2.30 7.12
CA LEU A 56 5.62 -2.03 7.06
C LEU A 56 5.04 -2.42 5.70
N GLN A 57 5.73 -2.11 4.61
CA GLN A 57 5.37 -2.45 3.25
C GLN A 57 5.27 -3.97 3.09
N ASP A 58 6.29 -4.69 3.56
CA ASP A 58 6.36 -6.15 3.46
C ASP A 58 5.23 -6.81 4.25
N TYR A 59 4.99 -6.39 5.49
CA TYR A 59 3.90 -6.93 6.32
C TYR A 59 2.53 -6.67 5.72
N PHE A 60 2.33 -5.48 5.16
CA PHE A 60 1.07 -5.13 4.50
C PHE A 60 0.85 -5.97 3.23
N LEU A 61 1.86 -6.09 2.37
CA LEU A 61 1.76 -6.89 1.14
C LEU A 61 1.56 -8.38 1.45
N ALA A 62 2.29 -8.93 2.42
CA ALA A 62 2.10 -10.32 2.86
C ALA A 62 0.65 -10.58 3.31
N LYS A 63 0.07 -9.66 4.11
CA LYS A 63 -1.33 -9.77 4.53
C LYS A 63 -2.29 -9.64 3.34
N ALA A 64 -2.03 -8.73 2.41
CA ALA A 64 -2.84 -8.55 1.22
C ALA A 64 -2.82 -9.80 0.33
N GLU A 65 -1.67 -10.43 0.14
CA GLU A 65 -1.51 -11.67 -0.62
C GLU A 65 -2.30 -12.83 -0.01
N GLU A 66 -2.30 -12.97 1.32
CA GLU A 66 -3.16 -13.92 2.04
C GLU A 66 -4.65 -13.68 1.76
N ASP A 67 -5.06 -12.42 1.62
CA ASP A 67 -6.44 -12.00 1.38
C ASP A 67 -6.82 -12.06 -0.13
N GLY A 68 -5.91 -12.54 -0.98
CA GLY A 68 -6.15 -12.76 -2.41
C GLY A 68 -5.63 -11.67 -3.34
N TYR A 69 -4.73 -10.80 -2.88
CA TYR A 69 -4.01 -9.85 -3.72
C TYR A 69 -2.95 -10.55 -4.57
N LYS A 70 -2.96 -10.33 -5.89
CA LYS A 70 -1.92 -10.72 -6.86
C LYS A 70 -1.87 -9.75 -8.02
#